data_AF-A0A351ELE7-F1
#
_entry.id   AF-A0A351ELE7-F1
#
_cell.length_a   1.000
_cell.length_b   1.000
_cell.length_c   1.000
_cell.angle_alpha   90.00
_cell.angle_beta   90.00
_cell.angle_gamma   90.00
#
_symmetry.space_group_name_H-M   'P 1'
#
loop_
_entity.id
_entity.type
_entity.pdbx_description
1 polymer ?
#
loop_
_entity_poly.entity_id
_entity_poly.type
_entity_poly.pdbx_seq_one_letter_code
_entity_poly.pdbx_strand_id
1 'polypeptide(L)'
;MGFDGEYGPSTWEWVADQAAEYEASNGQQANTLRDTGLPIIVMTTVGHKTGLVRKVPLMKVDHEGIYAIVASKGGAVNHPGWYHNLLADPTVLIQDGPEPFETTV
;
A
#
# COMPACT_ATOMS: atom_id res chain seq x y z
N MET A 1 -7.25 2.84 -16.13
CA MET A 1 -7.66 3.88 -15.16
C MET A 1 -6.45 4.01 -14.26
N GLY A 2 -5.73 5.11 -14.36
CA GLY A 2 -4.39 5.23 -13.77
C GLY A 2 -4.42 5.45 -12.26
N PHE A 3 -3.25 5.62 -11.68
CA PHE A 3 -3.07 5.94 -10.27
C PHE A 3 -3.37 7.42 -9.93
N ASP A 4 -3.85 8.19 -10.91
CA ASP A 4 -4.23 9.60 -10.87
C ASP A 4 -5.73 9.84 -10.55
N GLY A 5 -6.47 8.76 -10.27
CA GLY A 5 -7.89 8.83 -9.90
C GLY A 5 -8.17 9.38 -8.50
N GLU A 6 -9.45 9.47 -8.15
CA GLU A 6 -9.89 9.90 -6.83
C GLU A 6 -9.38 8.93 -5.74
N TYR A 7 -8.74 9.50 -4.71
CA TYR A 7 -8.21 8.73 -3.59
C TYR A 7 -9.33 8.34 -2.61
N GLY A 8 -9.53 7.02 -2.43
CA GLY A 8 -10.41 6.47 -1.42
C GLY A 8 -9.59 5.95 -0.23
N PRO A 9 -9.47 6.69 0.88
CA PRO A 9 -8.68 6.27 2.03
C PRO A 9 -9.21 4.97 2.67
N SER A 10 -8.36 4.34 3.49
CA SER A 10 -8.75 3.21 4.32
C SER A 10 -9.88 3.61 5.27
N THR A 11 -10.78 2.67 5.60
CA THR A 11 -11.77 2.87 6.67
C THR A 11 -11.16 2.77 8.06
N TRP A 12 -9.91 2.34 8.16
CA TRP A 12 -9.14 2.36 9.40
C TRP A 12 -8.32 3.64 9.44
N GLU A 13 -8.71 4.56 10.33
CA GLU A 13 -8.14 5.91 10.45
C GLU A 13 -6.61 5.89 10.52
N TRP A 14 -6.04 5.11 11.44
CA TRP A 14 -4.57 4.99 11.59
C TRP A 14 -3.85 4.51 10.32
N VAL A 15 -4.51 3.73 9.46
CA VAL A 15 -3.93 3.29 8.17
C VAL A 15 -3.95 4.42 7.16
N ALA A 16 -5.04 5.19 7.14
CA ALA A 16 -5.17 6.35 6.27
C ALA A 16 -4.17 7.45 6.66
N ASP A 17 -4.02 7.70 7.96
CA ASP A 17 -3.07 8.68 8.51
C ASP A 17 -1.63 8.28 8.19
N GLN A 18 -1.26 7.02 8.45
CA GLN A 18 0.09 6.52 8.13
C GLN A 18 0.42 6.66 6.64
N ALA A 19 -0.51 6.30 5.74
CA ALA A 19 -0.29 6.47 4.31
C ALA A 19 -0.11 7.95 3.93
N ALA A 20 -0.97 8.83 4.45
CA ALA A 20 -0.91 10.26 4.16
C ALA A 20 0.37 10.91 4.67
N GLU A 21 0.82 10.58 5.89
CA GLU A 21 2.05 11.11 6.48
C GLU A 21 3.30 10.58 5.77
N TYR A 22 3.32 9.30 5.42
CA TYR A 22 4.41 8.71 4.63
C TYR A 22 4.54 9.42 3.28
N GLU A 23 3.43 9.62 2.57
CA GLU A 23 3.45 10.31 1.28
C GLU A 23 3.85 11.79 1.39
N ALA A 24 3.25 12.52 2.33
CA ALA A 24 3.52 13.95 2.52
C ALA A 24 4.99 14.23 2.89
N SER A 25 5.66 13.25 3.50
CA SER A 25 7.06 13.34 3.91
C SER A 25 8.05 12.71 2.93
N ASN A 26 7.60 12.22 1.78
CA ASN A 26 8.42 11.46 0.83
C ASN A 26 9.10 10.24 1.49
N GLY A 27 8.35 9.52 2.34
CA GLY A 27 8.79 8.31 3.04
C GLY A 27 9.70 8.54 4.26
N GLN A 28 9.84 9.78 4.73
CA GLN A 28 10.70 10.11 5.88
C GLN A 28 10.00 9.96 7.22
N GLN A 29 8.67 10.09 7.26
CA GLN A 29 7.83 9.97 8.45
C GLN A 29 6.83 8.80 8.28
N ALA A 30 6.29 8.31 9.39
CA ALA A 30 5.41 7.13 9.44
C ALA A 30 5.94 5.89 8.67
N ASN A 31 7.26 5.76 8.57
CA ASN A 31 7.97 4.77 7.74
C ASN A 31 8.23 3.43 8.42
N THR A 32 7.67 3.24 9.61
CA THR A 32 7.70 1.99 10.35
C THR A 32 6.31 1.57 10.79
N LEU A 33 6.12 0.28 11.04
CA LEU A 33 4.87 -0.24 11.56
C LEU A 33 4.72 0.13 13.04
N ARG A 34 4.02 1.23 13.32
CA ARG A 34 3.79 1.73 14.68
C ARG A 34 5.13 1.79 15.46
N ASP A 35 5.14 1.35 16.70
CA ASP A 35 6.33 1.36 17.58
C ASP A 35 7.25 0.14 17.38
N THR A 36 7.03 -0.70 16.35
CA THR A 36 7.83 -1.92 16.15
C THR A 36 9.21 -1.66 15.56
N GLY A 37 9.41 -0.48 14.93
CA GLY A 37 10.62 -0.16 14.18
C GLY A 37 10.78 -0.93 12.85
N LEU A 38 9.84 -1.82 12.50
CA LEU A 38 9.88 -2.56 11.24
C LEU A 38 9.51 -1.65 10.07
N PRO A 39 10.33 -1.57 9.01
CA PRO A 39 10.08 -0.68 7.89
C PRO A 39 8.83 -1.08 7.09
N ILE A 40 8.19 -0.09 6.47
CA ILE A 40 7.04 -0.27 5.59
C ILE A 40 7.28 0.31 4.20
N ILE A 41 6.52 -0.18 3.23
CA ILE A 41 6.30 0.44 1.92
C ILE A 41 4.84 0.88 1.82
N VAL A 42 4.54 1.83 0.94
CA VAL A 42 3.15 2.16 0.58
C VAL A 42 2.85 1.59 -0.79
N MET A 43 1.87 0.69 -0.87
CA MET A 43 1.39 0.12 -2.13
C MET A 43 0.13 0.86 -2.57
N THR A 44 0.09 1.26 -3.84
CA THR A 44 -1.08 1.86 -4.48
C THR A 44 -1.71 0.89 -5.48
N THR A 45 -3.04 0.72 -5.39
CA THR A 45 -3.86 -0.10 -6.30
C THR A 45 -5.11 0.67 -6.74
N VAL A 46 -5.77 0.23 -7.80
CA VAL A 46 -7.10 0.73 -8.19
C VAL A 46 -8.18 -0.20 -7.68
N GLY A 47 -9.19 0.36 -7.00
CA GLY A 47 -10.30 -0.41 -6.45
C GLY A 47 -11.13 -1.08 -7.54
N HIS A 48 -11.07 -2.41 -7.66
CA HIS A 48 -11.73 -3.14 -8.77
C HIS A 48 -13.26 -2.92 -8.88
N LYS A 49 -13.93 -2.58 -7.77
CA LYS A 49 -15.37 -2.22 -7.76
C LYS A 49 -15.64 -0.73 -7.89
N THR A 50 -14.73 0.11 -7.40
CA THR A 50 -15.01 1.54 -7.16
C THR A 50 -14.26 2.46 -8.11
N GLY A 51 -13.21 2.00 -8.79
CA GLY A 51 -12.30 2.85 -9.57
C GLY A 51 -11.39 3.77 -8.74
N LEU A 52 -11.67 3.92 -7.44
CA LEU A 52 -10.87 4.74 -6.52
C LEU A 52 -9.45 4.22 -6.35
N VAL A 53 -8.48 5.14 -6.29
CA VAL A 53 -7.10 4.86 -5.90
C VAL A 53 -7.09 4.48 -4.42
N ARG A 54 -6.40 3.38 -4.09
CA ARG A 54 -6.28 2.82 -2.73
C ARG A 54 -4.81 2.71 -2.37
N LYS A 55 -4.45 3.22 -1.19
CA LYS A 55 -3.08 3.21 -0.68
C LYS A 55 -3.04 2.40 0.61
N VAL A 56 -2.08 1.49 0.72
CA VAL A 56 -1.98 0.55 1.84
C VAL A 56 -0.51 0.44 2.27
N PRO A 57 -0.19 0.87 3.51
CA PRO A 57 1.08 0.54 4.16
C PRO A 57 1.20 -0.97 4.36
N LEU A 58 2.30 -1.56 3.89
CA LEU A 58 2.65 -2.97 4.07
C LEU A 58 4.05 -3.09 4.65
N MET A 59 4.31 -4.12 5.45
CA MET A 59 5.68 -4.40 5.91
C MET A 59 6.60 -4.59 4.71
N LYS A 60 7.78 -3.96 4.76
CA LYS A 60 8.80 -4.11 3.74
C LYS A 60 9.44 -5.49 3.85
N VAL A 61 9.30 -6.28 2.80
CA VAL A 61 10.04 -7.52 2.59
C VAL A 61 10.65 -7.42 1.21
N ASP A 62 11.94 -7.10 1.16
CA ASP A 62 12.69 -6.98 -0.09
C ASP A 62 13.85 -7.98 -0.14
N HIS A 63 14.17 -8.43 -1.35
CA HIS A 63 15.36 -9.20 -1.65
C HIS A 63 15.81 -8.86 -3.08
N GLU A 64 16.98 -8.23 -3.21
CA GLU A 64 17.57 -7.88 -4.51
C GLU A 64 16.64 -7.07 -5.43
N GLY A 65 15.84 -6.17 -4.84
CA GLY A 65 14.87 -5.34 -5.58
C GLY A 65 13.55 -6.04 -5.90
N ILE A 66 13.36 -7.29 -5.47
CA ILE A 66 12.10 -8.03 -5.55
C ILE A 66 11.39 -7.90 -4.20
N TYR A 67 10.12 -7.49 -4.25
CA TYR A 67 9.30 -7.31 -3.06
C TYR A 67 8.33 -8.48 -2.90
N ALA A 68 8.16 -8.93 -1.65
CA ALA A 68 7.07 -9.82 -1.30
C ALA A 68 6.00 -9.03 -0.53
N ILE A 69 4.76 -9.11 -0.98
CA ILE A 69 3.60 -8.56 -0.27
C ILE A 69 2.75 -9.68 0.30
N VAL A 70 2.34 -9.55 1.56
CA VAL A 70 1.59 -10.59 2.27
C VAL A 70 0.17 -10.10 2.54
N ALA A 71 -0.82 -10.78 1.98
CA ALA A 71 -2.24 -10.46 2.12
C ALA A 71 -2.84 -10.88 3.48
N SER A 72 -2.18 -10.45 4.56
CA SER A 72 -2.61 -10.70 5.95
C SER A 72 -3.33 -9.48 6.52
N LYS A 73 -4.52 -9.70 7.09
CA LYS A 73 -5.31 -8.68 7.79
C LYS A 73 -5.45 -9.07 9.27
N GLY A 74 -4.32 -9.25 9.95
CA GLY A 74 -4.28 -9.56 11.39
C GLY A 74 -5.01 -10.86 11.76
N GLY A 75 -4.97 -11.88 10.90
CA GLY A 75 -5.66 -13.16 11.12
C GLY A 75 -7.16 -13.16 10.78
N ALA A 76 -7.68 -12.11 10.13
CA ALA A 76 -9.05 -12.12 9.63
C ALA A 76 -9.29 -13.28 8.65
N VAL A 77 -10.50 -13.85 8.70
CA VAL A 77 -10.93 -14.96 7.82
C VAL A 77 -10.95 -14.54 6.35
N ASN A 78 -11.28 -13.27 6.08
CA ASN A 78 -11.37 -12.73 4.72
C ASN A 78 -10.09 -12.02 4.32
N HIS A 79 -9.71 -12.17 3.05
CA HIS A 79 -8.62 -11.42 2.43
C HIS A 79 -8.86 -9.89 2.50
N PRO A 80 -7.79 -9.09 2.59
CA PRO A 80 -7.91 -7.63 2.55
C PRO A 80 -8.42 -7.16 1.18
N GLY A 81 -9.11 -6.01 1.14
CA GLY A 81 -9.74 -5.54 -0.10
C GLY A 81 -8.76 -5.35 -1.28
N TRP A 82 -7.52 -4.98 -1.00
CA TRP A 82 -6.47 -4.81 -2.01
C TRP A 82 -6.08 -6.13 -2.69
N TYR A 83 -6.24 -7.28 -2.03
CA TYR A 83 -5.99 -8.59 -2.64
C TYR A 83 -6.89 -8.79 -3.88
N HIS A 84 -8.17 -8.41 -3.77
CA HIS A 84 -9.10 -8.51 -4.89
C HIS A 84 -8.84 -7.47 -5.98
N ASN A 85 -8.18 -6.34 -5.65
CA ASN A 85 -7.73 -5.39 -6.66
C ASN A 85 -6.64 -6.03 -7.52
N LEU A 86 -5.65 -6.68 -6.89
CA LEU A 86 -4.54 -7.34 -7.60
C LEU A 86 -5.00 -8.50 -8.48
N LEU A 87 -6.04 -9.24 -8.06
CA LEU A 87 -6.63 -10.28 -8.90
C LEU A 87 -7.29 -9.73 -10.17
N ALA A 88 -7.78 -8.48 -10.13
CA ALA A 88 -8.40 -7.83 -11.27
C ALA A 88 -7.39 -7.09 -12.17
N ASP A 89 -6.38 -6.47 -11.55
CA ASP A 89 -5.27 -5.78 -12.21
C ASP A 89 -4.01 -5.91 -11.33
N PRO A 90 -2.99 -6.65 -11.79
CA PRO A 90 -1.76 -6.86 -11.01
C PRO A 90 -0.81 -5.65 -11.02
N THR A 91 -1.16 -4.57 -11.71
CA THR A 91 -0.35 -3.35 -11.78
C THR A 91 -0.46 -2.54 -10.49
N VAL A 92 0.69 -2.16 -9.92
CA VAL A 92 0.79 -1.42 -8.66
C VAL A 92 1.84 -0.32 -8.74
N LEU A 93 1.67 0.73 -7.92
CA LEU A 93 2.81 1.57 -7.54
C LEU A 93 3.33 1.13 -6.17
N ILE A 94 4.64 0.97 -6.06
CA ILE A 94 5.33 0.78 -4.80
C ILE A 94 6.10 2.05 -4.47
N GLN A 95 5.84 2.61 -3.29
CA GLN A 95 6.65 3.67 -2.71
C GLN A 95 7.51 3.10 -1.58
N ASP A 96 8.82 3.12 -1.80
CA ASP A 96 9.86 2.76 -0.84
C ASP A 96 10.84 3.94 -0.77
N GLY A 97 10.52 4.92 0.06
CA GLY A 97 11.20 6.21 0.10
C GLY A 97 10.54 7.29 -0.77
N PRO A 98 11.31 8.17 -1.43
CA PRO A 98 10.77 9.39 -2.00
C PRO A 98 10.04 9.19 -3.33
N GLU A 99 10.50 8.25 -4.17
CA GLU A 99 10.00 8.09 -5.53
C GLU A 99 9.23 6.77 -5.67
N PRO A 100 7.91 6.80 -5.93
CA PRO A 100 7.16 5.60 -6.25
C PRO A 100 7.50 5.11 -7.65
N PHE A 101 7.48 3.79 -7.84
CA PHE A 101 7.69 3.14 -9.13
C PHE A 101 6.55 2.17 -9.46
N GLU A 102 6.22 2.07 -10.75
CA GLU A 102 5.22 1.14 -11.25
C GLU A 102 5.84 -0.24 -11.48
N THR A 103 5.12 -1.28 -11.07
CA THR A 103 5.50 -2.68 -11.26
C THR A 103 4.26 -3.58 -11.33
N THR A 104 4.49 -4.87 -11.53
CA THR A 104 3.44 -5.89 -11.60
C THR A 104 3.74 -7.01 -10.60
N VAL A 105 2.68 -7.52 -9.96
CA VAL A 105 2.73 -8.66 -9.02
C VAL A 105 2.73 -10.00 -9.75
#